data_AF-L7WAQ0-F1
#
_entry.id   AF-L7WAQ0-F1
#
_cell.length_a   1.000
_cell.length_b   1.000
_cell.length_c   1.000
_cell.angle_alpha   90.00
_cell.angle_beta   90.00
_cell.angle_gamma   90.00
#
_symmetry.space_group_name_H-M   'P 1'
#
loop_
_entity.id
_entity.type
_entity.pdbx_description
1 polymer ?
#
loop_
_entity_poly.entity_id
_entity_poly.type
_entity_poly.pdbx_seq_one_letter_code
_entity_poly.pdbx_strand_id
1 'polypeptide(L)'
;MRYHKIAKITLLILIGFVSSCSNNSKKSPLDELWKYQDYIKDSEKITSQLDSLALSQRNLAIEKLKQNNTYIQIVDSLQTNPEYLVILNAINDGVRSSYVNQEGKEMFSIDESLLAKVERLPNADDKIEFIINVTLLTLPNKGGLTQPILSSLNRYQKRFNYYGLPQTFYNTKGEKKWSIDYPYDLSAIFNILDPNNKKAINALYEAKSKGISNWFTANDKKFINPRLATVEGYIKFLKSNHKRSDHLPDNYDSEFWENYDEEVNIRIIKMILFKDCKGLQKEFDIADKNSESQRIRTGSGNVQLMNFINSQMIKMDCF
;
A
#
# COMPACT_ATOMS: atom_id res chain seq x y z
N MET A 1 10.18 -88.67 -28.93
CA MET A 1 11.59 -88.34 -29.28
C MET A 1 11.60 -87.05 -30.10
N ARG A 2 12.59 -86.19 -29.82
CA ARG A 2 12.91 -84.86 -30.39
C ARG A 2 12.76 -84.80 -31.94
N TYR A 3 12.46 -83.69 -32.61
CA TYR A 3 13.12 -82.37 -32.67
C TYR A 3 12.14 -81.33 -33.30
N HIS A 4 11.88 -80.15 -32.73
CA HIS A 4 12.60 -78.87 -32.91
C HIS A 4 12.89 -78.42 -34.36
N LYS A 5 12.10 -77.45 -34.87
CA LYS A 5 12.61 -76.36 -35.72
C LYS A 5 11.93 -75.03 -35.34
N ILE A 6 12.77 -74.07 -35.04
CA ILE A 6 12.52 -72.68 -34.63
C ILE A 6 12.29 -71.83 -35.89
N ALA A 7 11.29 -70.94 -35.87
CA ALA A 7 11.16 -69.86 -36.85
C ALA A 7 10.58 -68.57 -36.24
N LYS A 8 11.50 -67.65 -35.94
CA LYS A 8 11.48 -66.17 -36.00
C LYS A 8 10.18 -65.37 -35.74
N ILE A 9 10.19 -64.76 -34.55
CA ILE A 9 9.88 -63.37 -34.17
C ILE A 9 9.51 -62.40 -35.31
N THR A 10 8.38 -61.69 -35.13
CA THR A 10 8.25 -60.27 -35.45
C THR A 10 7.36 -59.61 -34.38
N LEU A 11 7.97 -58.95 -33.40
CA LEU A 11 7.27 -58.13 -32.41
C LEU A 11 7.26 -56.69 -32.92
N LEU A 12 6.10 -56.21 -33.35
CA LEU A 12 5.87 -54.80 -33.64
C LEU A 12 5.90 -54.02 -32.31
N ILE A 13 6.93 -53.21 -32.12
CA ILE A 13 6.98 -52.21 -31.05
C ILE A 13 6.09 -51.04 -31.49
N LEU A 14 4.89 -50.96 -30.93
CA LEU A 14 4.10 -49.74 -30.96
C LEU A 14 4.79 -48.71 -30.08
N ILE A 15 5.42 -47.72 -30.71
CA ILE A 15 5.87 -46.50 -30.07
C ILE A 15 4.60 -45.72 -29.70
N GLY A 16 4.11 -45.95 -28.48
CA GLY A 16 3.11 -45.11 -27.86
C GLY A 16 3.74 -43.74 -27.61
N PHE A 17 3.25 -42.74 -28.34
CA PHE A 17 3.51 -41.33 -28.10
C PHE A 17 3.35 -41.03 -26.60
N VAL A 18 4.47 -40.72 -25.94
CA VAL A 18 4.44 -40.05 -24.65
C VAL A 18 3.84 -38.67 -24.92
N SER A 19 2.55 -38.55 -24.64
CA SER A 19 1.90 -37.26 -24.52
C SER A 19 2.60 -36.55 -23.38
N SER A 20 3.52 -35.65 -23.73
CA SER A 20 4.11 -34.71 -22.79
C SER A 20 2.98 -33.84 -22.24
N CYS A 21 2.36 -34.31 -21.17
CA CYS A 21 1.57 -33.48 -20.30
C CYS A 21 2.56 -32.44 -19.76
N SER A 22 2.51 -31.24 -20.36
CA SER A 22 3.04 -30.03 -19.78
C SER A 22 2.52 -29.94 -18.34
N ASN A 23 3.38 -30.30 -17.39
CA ASN A 23 3.18 -30.00 -15.99
C ASN A 23 3.22 -28.47 -15.86
N ASN A 24 2.08 -27.83 -16.08
CA ASN A 24 1.79 -26.53 -15.49
C ASN A 24 1.65 -26.76 -13.99
N SER A 25 2.77 -26.90 -13.29
CA SER A 25 2.77 -26.79 -11.83
C SER A 25 2.24 -25.40 -11.50
N LYS A 26 0.99 -25.34 -11.02
CA LYS A 26 0.46 -24.09 -10.45
C LYS A 26 1.41 -23.72 -9.31
N LYS A 27 2.17 -22.64 -9.48
CA LYS A 27 3.05 -22.10 -8.43
C LYS A 27 2.25 -21.95 -7.14
N SER A 28 2.84 -22.34 -6.01
CA SER A 28 2.21 -22.16 -4.72
C SER A 28 1.95 -20.67 -4.47
N PRO A 29 0.83 -20.28 -3.85
CA PRO A 29 0.59 -18.90 -3.44
C PRO A 29 1.70 -18.29 -2.55
N LEU A 30 2.54 -19.13 -1.94
CA LEU A 30 3.71 -18.71 -1.16
C LEU A 30 4.95 -18.45 -2.03
N ASP A 31 5.07 -19.09 -3.20
CA ASP A 31 6.23 -18.93 -4.10
C ASP A 31 6.34 -17.50 -4.64
N GLU A 32 5.27 -16.73 -4.60
CA GLU A 32 5.22 -15.35 -5.06
C GLU A 32 5.60 -14.31 -3.99
N LEU A 33 5.85 -14.76 -2.75
CA LEU A 33 6.24 -13.89 -1.64
C LEU A 33 7.70 -13.42 -1.71
N TRP A 34 8.49 -13.91 -2.67
CA TRP A 34 9.90 -13.50 -2.86
C TRP A 34 10.07 -11.98 -2.98
N LYS A 35 9.08 -11.26 -3.52
CA LYS A 35 9.10 -9.79 -3.61
C LYS A 35 8.97 -9.07 -2.26
N TYR A 36 8.55 -9.78 -1.22
CA TYR A 36 8.43 -9.30 0.17
C TYR A 36 9.48 -9.95 1.08
N GLN A 37 10.55 -10.52 0.51
CA GLN A 37 11.53 -11.26 1.30
C GLN A 37 12.24 -10.38 2.33
N ASP A 38 12.48 -9.11 2.02
CA ASP A 38 13.10 -8.17 2.95
C ASP A 38 12.18 -7.90 4.14
N TYR A 39 10.89 -7.64 3.89
CA TYR A 39 9.88 -7.52 4.94
C TYR A 39 9.79 -8.79 5.81
N ILE A 40 9.81 -9.99 5.20
CA ILE A 40 9.74 -11.26 5.94
C ILE A 40 10.96 -11.42 6.85
N LYS A 41 12.17 -11.14 6.35
CA LYS A 41 13.40 -11.19 7.16
C LYS A 41 13.37 -10.19 8.30
N ASP A 42 12.92 -8.97 8.04
CA ASP A 42 12.80 -7.93 9.08
C ASP A 42 11.75 -8.33 10.14
N SER A 43 10.61 -8.87 9.72
CA SER A 43 9.56 -9.41 10.60
C SER A 43 10.08 -10.54 11.50
N GLU A 44 10.86 -11.48 10.95
CA GLU A 44 11.49 -12.56 11.71
C GLU A 44 12.52 -12.04 12.71
N LYS A 45 13.36 -11.08 12.29
CA LYS A 45 14.35 -10.43 13.15
C LYS A 45 13.69 -9.66 14.29
N ILE A 46 12.65 -8.88 14.01
CA ILE A 46 11.91 -8.16 15.05
C ILE A 46 11.28 -9.16 16.01
N THR A 47 10.65 -10.23 15.49
CA THR A 47 10.01 -11.26 16.32
C THR A 47 10.99 -11.90 17.31
N SER A 48 12.23 -12.18 16.89
CA SER A 48 13.25 -12.77 17.77
C SER A 48 13.80 -11.79 18.84
N GLN A 49 13.55 -10.49 18.66
CA GLN A 49 13.97 -9.42 19.56
C GLN A 49 12.86 -8.90 20.47
N LEU A 50 11.62 -9.40 20.31
CA LEU A 50 10.50 -9.00 21.17
C LEU A 50 10.76 -9.41 22.62
N ASP A 51 10.37 -8.54 23.55
CA ASP A 51 10.29 -8.92 24.96
C ASP A 51 9.18 -9.96 25.20
N SER A 52 9.18 -10.56 26.39
CA SER A 52 8.25 -11.65 26.73
C SER A 52 6.78 -11.24 26.64
N LEU A 53 6.46 -9.99 26.99
CA LEU A 53 5.10 -9.47 26.95
C LEU A 53 4.64 -9.25 25.52
N ALA A 54 5.46 -8.60 24.69
CA ALA A 54 5.19 -8.36 23.29
C ALA A 54 5.08 -9.66 22.48
N LEU A 55 5.95 -10.63 22.76
CA LEU A 55 5.89 -11.95 22.14
C LEU A 55 4.63 -12.72 22.54
N SER A 56 4.23 -12.68 23.82
CA SER A 56 2.98 -13.28 24.28
C SER A 56 1.76 -12.66 23.60
N GLN A 57 1.70 -11.33 23.50
CA GLN A 57 0.63 -10.61 22.82
C GLN A 57 0.57 -10.94 21.33
N ARG A 58 1.72 -11.04 20.66
CA ARG A 58 1.81 -11.47 19.26
C ARG A 58 1.24 -12.87 19.07
N ASN A 59 1.66 -13.83 19.89
CA ASN A 59 1.21 -15.22 19.79
C ASN A 59 -0.29 -15.33 20.03
N LEU A 60 -0.82 -14.63 21.02
CA LEU A 60 -2.27 -14.58 21.28
C LEU A 60 -3.04 -14.02 20.08
N ALA A 61 -2.55 -12.94 19.44
CA ALA A 61 -3.18 -12.39 18.25
C ALA A 61 -3.18 -13.40 17.08
N ILE A 62 -2.09 -14.15 16.89
CA ILE A 62 -1.99 -15.20 15.86
C ILE A 62 -2.94 -16.38 16.18
N GLU A 63 -3.03 -16.80 17.42
CA GLU A 63 -3.94 -17.87 17.86
C GLU A 63 -5.39 -17.49 17.62
N LYS A 64 -5.78 -16.28 18.03
CA LYS A 64 -7.12 -15.73 17.76
C LYS A 64 -7.43 -15.68 16.26
N LEU A 65 -6.47 -15.20 15.46
CA LEU A 65 -6.64 -15.19 14.00
C LEU A 65 -6.87 -16.60 13.44
N LYS A 66 -6.11 -17.61 13.85
CA LYS A 66 -6.30 -18.98 13.33
C LYS A 66 -7.65 -19.61 13.69
N GLN A 67 -8.32 -19.12 14.73
CA GLN A 67 -9.66 -19.58 15.14
C GLN A 67 -10.78 -18.75 14.53
N ASN A 68 -10.45 -17.59 13.94
CA ASN A 68 -11.39 -16.63 13.41
C ASN A 68 -11.93 -17.08 12.04
N ASN A 69 -13.25 -17.00 11.83
CA ASN A 69 -13.88 -17.48 10.60
C ASN A 69 -13.46 -16.65 9.39
N THR A 70 -13.33 -15.33 9.53
CA THR A 70 -12.86 -14.44 8.47
C THR A 70 -11.43 -14.78 8.04
N TYR A 71 -10.55 -15.12 8.98
CA TYR A 71 -9.21 -15.64 8.66
C TYR A 71 -9.30 -16.96 7.88
N ILE A 72 -10.10 -17.92 8.34
CA ILE A 72 -10.26 -19.21 7.66
C ILE A 72 -10.75 -19.03 6.21
N GLN A 73 -11.67 -18.08 5.96
CA GLN A 73 -12.16 -17.81 4.61
C GLN A 73 -11.10 -17.14 3.73
N ILE A 74 -10.50 -16.04 4.21
CA ILE A 74 -9.56 -15.23 3.42
C ILE A 74 -8.23 -15.96 3.22
N VAL A 75 -7.71 -16.58 4.29
CA VAL A 75 -6.35 -17.13 4.37
C VAL A 75 -6.33 -18.62 4.06
N ASP A 76 -7.01 -19.45 4.83
CA ASP A 76 -6.90 -20.91 4.70
C ASP A 76 -7.66 -21.45 3.47
N SER A 77 -8.86 -20.92 3.23
CA SER A 77 -9.70 -21.25 2.08
C SER A 77 -9.32 -20.47 0.81
N LEU A 78 -8.30 -19.62 0.90
CA LEU A 78 -7.74 -18.82 -0.19
C LEU A 78 -8.76 -17.92 -0.93
N GLN A 79 -9.87 -17.55 -0.29
CA GLN A 79 -10.90 -16.76 -0.96
C GLN A 79 -10.43 -15.35 -1.32
N THR A 80 -10.96 -14.83 -2.41
CA THR A 80 -10.68 -13.48 -2.93
C THR A 80 -11.97 -12.74 -3.28
N ASN A 81 -13.02 -12.92 -2.47
CA ASN A 81 -14.33 -12.34 -2.76
C ASN A 81 -14.30 -10.82 -2.51
N PRO A 82 -14.98 -10.02 -3.35
CA PRO A 82 -14.98 -8.57 -3.22
C PRO A 82 -15.59 -8.06 -1.90
N GLU A 83 -16.45 -8.86 -1.25
CA GLU A 83 -17.05 -8.53 0.05
C GLU A 83 -16.00 -8.29 1.16
N TYR A 84 -14.83 -8.91 1.06
CA TYR A 84 -13.75 -8.75 2.02
C TYR A 84 -12.91 -7.49 1.77
N LEU A 85 -13.11 -6.77 0.65
CA LEU A 85 -12.37 -5.54 0.35
C LEU A 85 -12.60 -4.46 1.42
N VAL A 86 -13.81 -4.35 1.98
CA VAL A 86 -14.07 -3.38 3.06
C VAL A 86 -13.31 -3.71 4.34
N ILE A 87 -13.08 -5.01 4.61
CA ILE A 87 -12.28 -5.49 5.74
C ILE A 87 -10.81 -5.16 5.52
N LEU A 88 -10.28 -5.47 4.33
CA LEU A 88 -8.89 -5.16 3.99
C LEU A 88 -8.63 -3.65 3.93
N ASN A 89 -9.62 -2.86 3.50
CA ASN A 89 -9.57 -1.41 3.55
C ASN A 89 -9.50 -0.89 4.99
N ALA A 90 -10.25 -1.50 5.93
CA ALA A 90 -10.20 -1.15 7.35
C ALA A 90 -8.83 -1.49 7.97
N ILE A 91 -8.23 -2.61 7.58
CA ILE A 91 -6.84 -2.93 7.98
C ILE A 91 -5.88 -1.88 7.44
N ASN A 92 -6.00 -1.52 6.15
CA ASN A 92 -5.17 -0.48 5.54
C ASN A 92 -5.31 0.87 6.27
N ASP A 93 -6.53 1.22 6.69
CA ASP A 93 -6.82 2.42 7.47
C ASP A 93 -6.15 2.40 8.85
N GLY A 94 -6.23 1.27 9.55
CA GLY A 94 -5.52 1.04 10.81
C GLY A 94 -4.00 1.16 10.67
N VAL A 95 -3.42 0.59 9.61
CA VAL A 95 -1.97 0.67 9.32
C VAL A 95 -1.53 2.13 9.18
N ARG A 96 -2.20 2.90 8.32
CA ARG A 96 -1.82 4.30 8.03
C ARG A 96 -2.14 5.25 9.18
N SER A 97 -3.08 4.92 10.04
CA SER A 97 -3.48 5.77 11.18
C SER A 97 -2.68 5.49 12.45
N SER A 98 -1.81 4.49 12.44
CA SER A 98 -1.02 4.07 13.61
C SER A 98 -0.10 5.19 14.13
N TYR A 99 -0.09 5.39 15.45
CA TYR A 99 0.64 6.46 16.13
C TYR A 99 1.11 6.03 17.52
N VAL A 100 2.05 6.79 18.08
CA VAL A 100 2.47 6.67 19.48
C VAL A 100 1.77 7.77 20.29
N ASN A 101 1.05 7.40 21.34
CA ASN A 101 0.38 8.35 22.22
C ASN A 101 1.37 9.04 23.20
N GLN A 102 0.87 9.95 24.03
CA GLN A 102 1.69 10.69 25.01
C GLN A 102 2.34 9.80 26.07
N GLU A 103 1.80 8.62 26.33
CA GLU A 103 2.36 7.62 27.26
C GLU A 103 3.41 6.71 26.59
N GLY A 104 3.74 6.95 25.32
CA GLY A 104 4.67 6.09 24.57
C GLY A 104 4.05 4.78 24.07
N LYS A 105 2.72 4.61 24.16
CA LYS A 105 2.02 3.40 23.71
C LYS A 105 1.62 3.51 22.24
N GLU A 106 1.81 2.43 21.51
CA GLU A 106 1.35 2.27 20.14
C GLU A 106 -0.17 2.14 20.10
N MET A 107 -0.79 2.93 19.25
CA MET A 107 -2.23 2.99 19.02
C MET A 107 -2.51 2.99 17.53
N PHE A 108 -3.70 2.55 17.13
CA PHE A 108 -4.24 2.78 15.80
C PHE A 108 -5.71 3.13 15.91
N SER A 109 -6.26 3.72 14.85
CA SER A 109 -7.68 4.03 14.73
C SER A 109 -8.22 3.52 13.41
N ILE A 110 -9.52 3.24 13.35
CA ILE A 110 -10.20 2.92 12.11
C ILE A 110 -11.27 3.99 11.95
N ASP A 111 -11.38 4.56 10.75
CA ASP A 111 -12.42 5.52 10.42
C ASP A 111 -13.82 4.96 10.75
N GLU A 112 -14.60 5.72 11.50
CA GLU A 112 -15.91 5.28 12.00
C GLU A 112 -16.88 4.97 10.86
N SER A 113 -16.84 5.73 9.76
CA SER A 113 -17.68 5.48 8.59
C SER A 113 -17.29 4.18 7.88
N LEU A 114 -16.01 3.79 7.96
CA LEU A 114 -15.51 2.52 7.44
C LEU A 114 -15.91 1.36 8.36
N LEU A 115 -15.77 1.53 9.68
CA LEU A 115 -16.18 0.52 10.65
C LEU A 115 -17.69 0.25 10.59
N ALA A 116 -18.51 1.29 10.46
CA ALA A 116 -19.96 1.17 10.28
C ALA A 116 -20.36 0.38 9.01
N LYS A 117 -19.51 0.33 7.97
CA LYS A 117 -19.73 -0.53 6.80
C LYS A 117 -19.42 -1.99 7.11
N VAL A 118 -18.40 -2.26 7.93
CA VAL A 118 -18.06 -3.61 8.39
C VAL A 118 -19.15 -4.16 9.30
N GLU A 119 -19.69 -3.33 10.19
CA GLU A 119 -20.77 -3.69 11.12
C GLU A 119 -22.08 -4.12 10.43
N ARG A 120 -22.29 -3.67 9.19
CA ARG A 120 -23.44 -4.09 8.37
C ARG A 120 -23.24 -5.44 7.69
N LEU A 121 -22.05 -6.03 7.75
CA LEU A 121 -21.79 -7.34 7.18
C LEU A 121 -22.23 -8.46 8.14
N PRO A 122 -22.60 -9.64 7.62
CA PRO A 122 -22.84 -10.81 8.46
C PRO A 122 -21.62 -11.14 9.33
N ASN A 123 -21.81 -11.56 10.58
CA ASN A 123 -20.72 -11.88 11.52
C ASN A 123 -19.72 -10.72 11.67
N ALA A 124 -20.23 -9.50 11.92
CA ALA A 124 -19.42 -8.29 12.06
C ALA A 124 -18.33 -8.40 13.13
N ASP A 125 -18.66 -8.94 14.31
CA ASP A 125 -17.70 -9.06 15.42
C ASP A 125 -16.47 -9.89 15.04
N ASP A 126 -16.67 -11.01 14.34
CA ASP A 126 -15.58 -11.86 13.81
C ASP A 126 -14.71 -11.09 12.80
N LYS A 127 -15.33 -10.26 11.94
CA LYS A 127 -14.60 -9.42 10.97
C LYS A 127 -13.80 -8.31 11.66
N ILE A 128 -14.39 -7.67 12.66
CA ILE A 128 -13.74 -6.61 13.45
C ILE A 128 -12.56 -7.20 14.23
N GLU A 129 -12.71 -8.36 14.84
CA GLU A 129 -11.61 -9.06 15.51
C GLU A 129 -10.48 -9.40 14.52
N PHE A 130 -10.81 -9.85 13.30
CA PHE A 130 -9.82 -10.06 12.25
C PHE A 130 -9.07 -8.76 11.89
N ILE A 131 -9.80 -7.66 11.68
CA ILE A 131 -9.21 -6.35 11.36
C ILE A 131 -8.25 -5.89 12.46
N ILE A 132 -8.68 -5.96 13.72
CA ILE A 132 -7.90 -5.53 14.88
C ILE A 132 -6.62 -6.34 14.98
N ASN A 133 -6.71 -7.68 14.93
CA ASN A 133 -5.53 -8.53 15.12
C ASN A 133 -4.56 -8.42 13.93
N VAL A 134 -5.05 -8.35 12.68
CA VAL A 134 -4.15 -8.14 11.53
C VAL A 134 -3.46 -6.78 11.60
N THR A 135 -4.19 -5.71 11.95
CA THR A 135 -3.62 -4.36 12.11
C THR A 135 -2.59 -4.33 13.23
N LEU A 136 -2.88 -4.95 14.37
CA LEU A 136 -1.97 -5.04 15.50
C LEU A 136 -0.63 -5.66 15.10
N LEU A 137 -0.64 -6.73 14.31
CA LEU A 137 0.60 -7.37 13.84
C LEU A 137 1.48 -6.45 12.97
N THR A 138 0.94 -5.36 12.41
CA THR A 138 1.71 -4.38 11.62
C THR A 138 2.46 -3.35 12.47
N LEU A 139 2.18 -3.27 13.77
CA LEU A 139 2.85 -2.34 14.66
C LEU A 139 4.32 -2.75 14.88
N PRO A 140 5.24 -1.79 15.05
CA PRO A 140 6.68 -2.06 15.15
C PRO A 140 7.04 -3.11 16.20
N ASN A 141 6.42 -3.05 17.38
CA ASN A 141 6.69 -3.99 18.47
C ASN A 141 5.81 -5.25 18.45
N LYS A 142 5.29 -5.65 17.28
CA LYS A 142 4.42 -6.84 17.13
C LYS A 142 4.93 -7.87 16.14
N GLY A 143 6.11 -7.67 15.55
CA GLY A 143 6.80 -8.70 14.77
C GLY A 143 6.27 -8.93 13.36
N GLY A 144 5.38 -8.09 12.83
CA GLY A 144 4.96 -8.13 11.42
C GLY A 144 3.93 -9.20 11.06
N LEU A 145 3.41 -9.12 9.84
CA LEU A 145 2.42 -10.04 9.29
C LEU A 145 3.02 -11.42 9.00
N THR A 146 2.23 -12.46 9.19
CA THR A 146 2.63 -13.84 8.85
C THR A 146 2.58 -14.07 7.34
N GLN A 147 3.39 -15.01 6.83
CA GLN A 147 3.41 -15.36 5.41
C GLN A 147 2.01 -15.73 4.84
N PRO A 148 1.13 -16.48 5.54
CA PRO A 148 -0.23 -16.73 5.05
C PRO A 148 -1.07 -15.46 4.86
N ILE A 149 -0.97 -14.48 5.77
CA ILE A 149 -1.65 -13.18 5.64
C ILE A 149 -1.06 -12.41 4.44
N LEU A 150 0.27 -12.36 4.31
CA LEU A 150 0.94 -11.71 3.18
C LEU A 150 0.51 -12.30 1.83
N SER A 151 0.42 -13.63 1.74
CA SER A 151 -0.06 -14.32 0.53
C SER A 151 -1.50 -13.91 0.20
N SER A 152 -2.33 -13.77 1.22
CA SER A 152 -3.73 -13.35 1.05
C SER A 152 -3.83 -11.92 0.54
N LEU A 153 -3.12 -10.97 1.15
CA LEU A 153 -3.03 -9.59 0.66
C LEU A 153 -2.56 -9.55 -0.80
N ASN A 154 -1.50 -10.29 -1.14
CA ASN A 154 -0.99 -10.39 -2.51
C ASN A 154 -2.06 -10.89 -3.50
N ARG A 155 -2.86 -11.90 -3.14
CA ARG A 155 -3.96 -12.38 -4.00
C ARG A 155 -5.01 -11.31 -4.24
N TYR A 156 -5.40 -10.54 -3.21
CA TYR A 156 -6.34 -9.44 -3.36
C TYR A 156 -5.79 -8.32 -4.23
N GLN A 157 -4.53 -7.92 -4.02
CA GLN A 157 -3.88 -6.90 -4.85
C GLN A 157 -3.79 -7.31 -6.31
N LYS A 158 -3.53 -8.58 -6.60
CA LYS A 158 -3.52 -9.08 -7.99
C LYS A 158 -4.90 -9.04 -8.64
N ARG A 159 -5.94 -9.40 -7.89
CA ARG A 159 -7.32 -9.46 -8.40
C ARG A 159 -7.96 -8.09 -8.53
N PHE A 160 -7.71 -7.20 -7.58
CA PHE A 160 -8.43 -5.94 -7.41
C PHE A 160 -7.54 -4.71 -7.51
N ASN A 161 -6.22 -4.85 -7.73
CA ASN A 161 -5.28 -3.73 -7.70
C ASN A 161 -5.13 -3.10 -6.29
N TYR A 162 -4.34 -2.04 -6.18
CA TYR A 162 -4.06 -1.34 -4.90
C TYR A 162 -5.23 -0.52 -4.38
N TYR A 163 -6.10 -0.02 -5.25
CA TYR A 163 -7.30 0.73 -4.88
C TYR A 163 -8.36 0.58 -5.99
N GLY A 164 -9.60 0.91 -5.68
CA GLY A 164 -10.68 0.86 -6.66
C GLY A 164 -11.93 1.62 -6.24
N LEU A 165 -12.79 1.90 -7.22
CA LEU A 165 -14.09 2.52 -7.05
C LEU A 165 -15.20 1.46 -7.10
N PRO A 166 -16.41 1.77 -6.60
CA PRO A 166 -17.56 0.90 -6.76
C PRO A 166 -17.80 0.55 -8.23
N GLN A 167 -17.97 -0.75 -8.51
CA GLN A 167 -18.19 -1.24 -9.87
C GLN A 167 -18.96 -2.55 -9.84
N THR A 168 -19.87 -2.74 -10.81
CA THR A 168 -20.56 -4.02 -11.02
C THR A 168 -20.03 -4.68 -12.28
N PHE A 169 -19.76 -5.98 -12.18
CA PHE A 169 -19.18 -6.78 -13.24
C PHE A 169 -20.23 -7.74 -13.79
N TYR A 170 -20.41 -7.74 -15.10
CA TYR A 170 -21.34 -8.57 -15.84
C TYR A 170 -20.58 -9.54 -16.74
N ASN A 171 -21.14 -10.71 -17.04
CA ASN A 171 -20.60 -11.58 -18.08
C ASN A 171 -21.05 -11.13 -19.48
N THR A 172 -20.60 -11.84 -20.51
CA THR A 172 -20.98 -11.58 -21.92
C THR A 172 -22.47 -11.79 -22.21
N LYS A 173 -23.22 -12.41 -21.29
CA LYS A 173 -24.68 -12.58 -21.36
C LYS A 173 -25.45 -11.46 -20.64
N GLY A 174 -24.75 -10.48 -20.06
CA GLY A 174 -25.36 -9.40 -19.28
C GLY A 174 -25.76 -9.80 -17.85
N GLU A 175 -25.37 -10.98 -17.36
CA GLU A 175 -25.67 -11.44 -16.01
C GLU A 175 -24.65 -10.87 -15.01
N LYS A 176 -25.13 -10.31 -13.89
CA LYS A 176 -24.26 -9.82 -12.81
C LYS A 176 -23.44 -11.00 -12.24
N LYS A 177 -22.12 -10.87 -12.27
CA LYS A 177 -21.19 -11.84 -11.67
C LYS A 177 -20.81 -11.47 -10.24
N TRP A 178 -20.44 -10.22 -10.00
CA TRP A 178 -20.08 -9.70 -8.68
C TRP A 178 -20.05 -8.16 -8.71
N SER A 179 -20.03 -7.53 -7.54
CA SER A 179 -19.85 -6.09 -7.39
C SER A 179 -18.81 -5.77 -6.33
N ILE A 180 -18.19 -4.61 -6.49
CA ILE A 180 -17.47 -3.89 -5.46
C ILE A 180 -18.41 -2.78 -5.01
N ASP A 181 -18.88 -2.85 -3.77
CA ASP A 181 -19.95 -1.98 -3.30
C ASP A 181 -19.42 -0.65 -2.75
N TYR A 182 -18.17 -0.63 -2.27
CA TYR A 182 -17.53 0.54 -1.67
C TYR A 182 -16.17 0.82 -2.30
N PRO A 183 -15.73 2.09 -2.36
CA PRO A 183 -14.35 2.40 -2.69
C PRO A 183 -13.42 1.77 -1.63
N TYR A 184 -12.23 1.34 -2.06
CA TYR A 184 -11.22 0.75 -1.18
C TYR A 184 -9.82 1.23 -1.55
N ASP A 185 -8.97 1.34 -0.54
CA ASP A 185 -7.54 1.65 -0.65
C ASP A 185 -6.74 0.62 0.15
N LEU A 186 -5.85 -0.10 -0.51
CA LEU A 186 -4.90 -1.06 0.07
C LEU A 186 -3.45 -0.59 -0.10
N SER A 187 -3.22 0.61 -0.63
CA SER A 187 -1.89 1.07 -1.01
C SER A 187 -0.94 1.18 0.19
N ALA A 188 -1.42 1.61 1.36
CA ALA A 188 -0.58 1.83 2.54
C ALA A 188 0.00 0.52 3.08
N ILE A 189 -0.80 -0.56 3.09
CA ILE A 189 -0.28 -1.87 3.50
C ILE A 189 0.80 -2.35 2.54
N PHE A 190 0.66 -2.15 1.23
CA PHE A 190 1.73 -2.55 0.30
C PHE A 190 2.98 -1.67 0.38
N ASN A 191 2.85 -0.41 0.83
CA ASN A 191 3.98 0.46 1.11
C ASN A 191 4.71 0.10 2.43
N ILE A 192 4.10 -0.65 3.37
CA ILE A 192 4.87 -1.21 4.49
C ILE A 192 5.61 -2.50 4.08
N LEU A 193 5.02 -3.29 3.18
CA LEU A 193 5.60 -4.55 2.72
C LEU A 193 6.77 -4.37 1.75
N ASP A 194 6.72 -3.33 0.93
CA ASP A 194 7.78 -2.98 -0.02
C ASP A 194 7.83 -1.45 -0.15
N PRO A 195 8.55 -0.75 0.75
CA PRO A 195 8.57 0.71 0.79
C PRO A 195 9.13 1.37 -0.47
N ASN A 196 9.92 0.65 -1.27
CA ASN A 196 10.53 1.16 -2.50
C ASN A 196 9.69 0.84 -3.76
N ASN A 197 8.53 0.21 -3.59
CA ASN A 197 7.67 -0.16 -4.70
C ASN A 197 7.00 1.08 -5.32
N LYS A 198 7.54 1.55 -6.45
CA LYS A 198 6.98 2.70 -7.18
C LYS A 198 5.48 2.58 -7.45
N LYS A 199 4.97 1.39 -7.77
CA LYS A 199 3.53 1.20 -8.03
C LYS A 199 2.69 1.39 -6.77
N ALA A 200 3.14 0.86 -5.64
CA ALA A 200 2.44 1.06 -4.36
C ALA A 200 2.52 2.53 -3.91
N ILE A 201 3.67 3.18 -4.06
CA ILE A 201 3.89 4.58 -3.72
C ILE A 201 2.99 5.51 -4.54
N ASN A 202 2.90 5.30 -5.86
CA ASN A 202 2.01 6.07 -6.72
C ASN A 202 0.55 5.79 -6.36
N ALA A 203 0.18 4.52 -6.14
CA ALA A 203 -1.16 4.16 -5.73
C ALA A 203 -1.61 4.83 -4.43
N LEU A 204 -0.69 5.04 -3.48
CA LEU A 204 -0.95 5.74 -2.21
C LEU A 204 -1.39 7.19 -2.42
N TYR A 205 -0.75 7.86 -3.38
CA TYR A 205 -1.09 9.22 -3.75
C TYR A 205 -2.38 9.28 -4.60
N GLU A 206 -2.47 8.43 -5.62
CA GLU A 206 -3.62 8.38 -6.54
C GLU A 206 -4.93 8.06 -5.84
N ALA A 207 -4.94 7.16 -4.85
CA ALA A 207 -6.13 6.89 -4.06
C ALA A 207 -6.64 8.15 -3.35
N LYS A 208 -5.72 8.98 -2.83
CA LYS A 208 -6.07 10.20 -2.09
C LYS A 208 -6.46 11.35 -2.98
N SER A 209 -5.79 11.53 -4.11
CA SER A 209 -6.18 12.55 -5.09
C SER A 209 -7.54 12.26 -5.74
N LYS A 210 -7.95 10.99 -5.78
CA LYS A 210 -9.29 10.56 -6.24
C LYS A 210 -10.36 10.56 -5.13
N GLY A 211 -10.01 10.94 -3.89
CA GLY A 211 -10.95 10.96 -2.76
C GLY A 211 -11.41 9.58 -2.29
N ILE A 212 -10.66 8.51 -2.60
CA ILE A 212 -10.93 7.14 -2.14
C ILE A 212 -10.56 7.00 -0.65
N SER A 213 -9.45 7.62 -0.26
CA SER A 213 -9.00 7.79 1.12
C SER A 213 -8.50 9.23 1.31
N ASN A 214 -8.36 9.67 2.57
CA ASN A 214 -7.93 11.05 2.86
C ASN A 214 -6.57 11.05 3.57
N TRP A 215 -5.76 12.08 3.30
CA TRP A 215 -4.62 12.38 4.16
C TRP A 215 -5.12 12.78 5.57
N PHE A 216 -4.43 12.33 6.60
CA PHE A 216 -4.62 12.91 7.92
C PHE A 216 -3.95 14.28 7.97
N THR A 217 -4.54 15.18 8.74
CA THR A 217 -3.84 16.40 9.12
C THR A 217 -2.69 16.04 10.07
N ALA A 218 -1.55 16.68 9.89
CA ALA A 218 -0.42 16.59 10.81
C ALA A 218 -0.79 17.31 12.13
N ASN A 219 -1.68 16.71 12.92
CA ASN A 219 -1.95 17.13 14.29
C ASN A 219 -0.83 16.59 15.21
N ASP A 220 -0.94 16.82 16.53
CA ASP A 220 -0.01 16.37 17.59
C ASP A 220 0.20 14.84 17.68
N LYS A 221 -0.32 14.05 16.73
CA LYS A 221 -0.09 12.61 16.66
C LYS A 221 1.29 12.32 16.07
N LYS A 222 2.13 11.67 16.87
CA LYS A 222 3.37 11.06 16.39
C LYS A 222 3.06 9.78 15.61
N PHE A 223 2.68 9.92 14.33
CA PHE A 223 2.41 8.77 13.46
C PHE A 223 3.64 7.85 13.38
N ILE A 224 3.41 6.54 13.41
CA ILE A 224 4.47 5.52 13.26
C ILE A 224 5.02 5.56 11.84
N ASN A 225 4.13 5.73 10.85
CA ASN A 225 4.48 5.83 9.44
C ASN A 225 3.96 7.16 8.85
N PRO A 226 4.59 8.31 9.13
CA PRO A 226 4.13 9.61 8.64
C PRO A 226 3.94 9.64 7.12
N ARG A 227 4.78 8.94 6.36
CA ARG A 227 4.68 8.81 4.90
C ARG A 227 3.40 8.17 4.37
N LEU A 228 2.72 7.38 5.19
CA LEU A 228 1.42 6.77 4.88
C LEU A 228 0.25 7.63 5.33
N ALA A 229 0.46 8.38 6.41
CA ALA A 229 -0.55 9.10 7.15
C ALA A 229 -0.80 10.49 6.56
N THR A 230 0.27 11.26 6.31
CA THR A 230 0.20 12.69 5.97
C THR A 230 0.87 12.98 4.63
N VAL A 231 0.39 14.03 3.96
CA VAL A 231 0.97 14.46 2.69
C VAL A 231 2.39 14.98 2.88
N GLU A 232 2.66 15.65 4.00
CA GLU A 232 3.99 16.15 4.35
C GLU A 232 4.97 14.97 4.55
N GLY A 233 4.55 13.93 5.27
CA GLY A 233 5.37 12.72 5.44
C GLY A 233 5.63 12.02 4.11
N TYR A 234 4.65 11.99 3.22
CA TYR A 234 4.79 11.40 1.88
C TYR A 234 5.81 12.18 1.03
N ILE A 235 5.71 13.51 1.00
CA ILE A 235 6.64 14.38 0.28
C ILE A 235 8.06 14.19 0.82
N LYS A 236 8.24 14.20 2.15
CA LYS A 236 9.56 13.96 2.78
C LYS A 236 10.14 12.61 2.39
N PHE A 237 9.34 11.55 2.41
CA PHE A 237 9.77 10.23 1.98
C PHE A 237 10.21 10.19 0.53
N LEU A 238 9.45 10.81 -0.37
CA LEU A 238 9.80 10.90 -1.78
C LEU A 238 11.11 11.64 -2.01
N LYS A 239 11.35 12.76 -1.31
CA LYS A 239 12.63 13.50 -1.41
C LYS A 239 13.81 12.63 -1.01
N SER A 240 13.74 11.96 0.13
CA SER A 240 14.88 11.18 0.64
C SER A 240 15.19 9.91 -0.15
N ASN A 241 14.19 9.29 -0.80
CA ASN A 241 14.34 7.93 -1.37
C ASN A 241 14.16 7.86 -2.88
N HIS A 242 13.58 8.90 -3.49
CA HIS A 242 13.33 8.92 -4.93
C HIS A 242 13.87 10.24 -5.50
N LYS A 243 14.74 10.16 -6.50
CA LYS A 243 15.18 11.37 -7.24
C LYS A 243 14.16 11.85 -8.27
N ARG A 244 13.16 11.02 -8.56
CA ARG A 244 12.10 11.28 -9.52
C ARG A 244 10.83 10.57 -9.08
N SER A 245 9.72 11.30 -9.08
CA SER A 245 8.38 10.78 -8.85
C SER A 245 7.49 11.22 -10.01
N ASP A 246 6.55 10.37 -10.43
CA ASP A 246 5.58 10.71 -11.47
C ASP A 246 4.60 11.82 -11.01
N HIS A 247 4.64 12.18 -9.72
CA HIS A 247 3.76 13.15 -9.10
C HIS A 247 4.47 14.40 -8.59
N LEU A 248 5.81 14.40 -8.54
CA LEU A 248 6.58 15.57 -8.11
C LEU A 248 7.27 16.26 -9.29
N PRO A 249 7.42 17.60 -9.25
CA PRO A 249 8.22 18.32 -10.24
C PRO A 249 9.63 17.76 -10.34
N ASP A 250 10.25 17.66 -11.52
CA ASP A 250 11.59 17.05 -11.69
C ASP A 250 12.72 17.70 -10.82
N ASN A 251 12.51 18.91 -10.30
CA ASN A 251 13.44 19.68 -9.46
C ASN A 251 12.95 19.91 -8.03
N TYR A 252 12.10 19.02 -7.50
CA TYR A 252 11.61 19.08 -6.11
C TYR A 252 12.70 18.85 -5.04
N ASP A 253 13.82 18.25 -5.42
CA ASP A 253 14.98 17.92 -4.57
C ASP A 253 16.30 18.46 -5.15
N SER A 254 16.25 19.64 -5.76
CA SER A 254 17.44 20.32 -6.31
C SER A 254 18.05 21.32 -5.33
N GLU A 255 19.34 21.65 -5.51
CA GLU A 255 20.08 22.71 -4.79
C GLU A 255 19.32 24.06 -4.72
N PHE A 256 18.43 24.32 -5.69
CA PHE A 256 17.50 25.45 -5.65
C PHE A 256 16.79 25.58 -4.29
N TRP A 257 16.35 24.48 -3.68
CA TRP A 257 15.62 24.49 -2.42
C TRP A 257 16.50 24.71 -1.19
N GLU A 258 17.84 24.59 -1.28
CA GLU A 258 18.75 24.82 -0.15
C GLU A 258 18.73 26.27 0.34
N ASN A 259 18.31 27.20 -0.52
CA ASN A 259 18.18 28.61 -0.19
C ASN A 259 16.84 28.99 0.45
N TYR A 260 15.93 28.03 0.65
CA TYR A 260 14.59 28.26 1.19
C TYR A 260 14.35 27.34 2.39
N ASP A 261 13.51 27.80 3.31
CA ASP A 261 13.06 26.98 4.42
C ASP A 261 12.32 25.73 3.91
N GLU A 262 12.53 24.58 4.58
CA GLU A 262 11.90 23.31 4.20
C GLU A 262 10.37 23.43 4.16
N GLU A 263 9.77 24.23 5.03
CA GLU A 263 8.32 24.45 5.09
C GLU A 263 7.79 25.15 3.83
N VAL A 264 8.58 26.03 3.20
CA VAL A 264 8.22 26.68 1.94
C VAL A 264 8.17 25.66 0.81
N ASN A 265 9.19 24.80 0.73
CA ASN A 265 9.23 23.71 -0.25
C ASN A 265 8.02 22.79 -0.08
N ILE A 266 7.80 22.26 1.13
CA ILE A 266 6.69 21.34 1.41
C ILE A 266 5.34 21.97 1.08
N ARG A 267 5.11 23.24 1.44
CA ARG A 267 3.87 23.95 1.18
C ARG A 267 3.60 24.11 -0.32
N ILE A 268 4.60 24.52 -1.10
CA ILE A 268 4.45 24.69 -2.56
C ILE A 268 4.25 23.34 -3.25
N ILE A 269 5.04 22.32 -2.89
CA ILE A 269 4.90 20.97 -3.44
C ILE A 269 3.50 20.40 -3.13
N LYS A 270 3.00 20.62 -1.92
CA LYS A 270 1.63 20.25 -1.55
C LYS A 270 0.59 20.89 -2.47
N MET A 271 0.71 22.18 -2.76
CA MET A 271 -0.19 22.88 -3.68
C MET A 271 -0.09 22.33 -5.11
N ILE A 272 1.12 21.99 -5.58
CA ILE A 272 1.32 21.37 -6.90
C ILE A 272 0.62 20.01 -6.97
N LEU A 273 0.80 19.16 -5.97
CA LEU A 273 0.15 17.86 -5.88
C LEU A 273 -1.37 18.02 -5.95
N PHE A 274 -1.96 18.87 -5.12
CA PHE A 274 -3.41 19.08 -5.09
C PHE A 274 -3.97 19.95 -6.21
N LYS A 275 -3.13 20.35 -7.16
CA LYS A 275 -3.48 21.28 -8.23
C LYS A 275 -4.13 22.59 -7.73
N ASP A 276 -3.66 23.12 -6.60
CA ASP A 276 -4.19 24.34 -5.99
C ASP A 276 -3.61 25.60 -6.66
N CYS A 277 -4.17 25.95 -7.83
CA CYS A 277 -3.75 27.13 -8.60
C CYS A 277 -3.86 28.44 -7.80
N LYS A 278 -4.89 28.57 -6.94
CA LYS A 278 -5.10 29.78 -6.12
C LYS A 278 -4.05 29.88 -5.02
N GLY A 279 -3.74 28.77 -4.36
CA GLY A 279 -2.65 28.68 -3.39
C GLY A 279 -1.30 29.04 -4.03
N LEU A 280 -1.01 28.50 -5.22
CA LEU A 280 0.22 28.81 -5.94
C LEU A 280 0.32 30.28 -6.35
N GLN A 281 -0.76 30.88 -6.87
CA GLN A 281 -0.78 32.30 -7.19
C GLN A 281 -0.51 33.16 -5.95
N LYS A 282 -1.09 32.79 -4.80
CA LYS A 282 -0.85 33.49 -3.54
C LYS A 282 0.61 33.40 -3.11
N GLU A 283 1.25 32.23 -3.22
CA GLU A 283 2.68 32.08 -2.92
C GLU A 283 3.56 32.87 -3.90
N PHE A 284 3.18 32.93 -5.18
CA PHE A 284 3.85 33.78 -6.17
C PHE A 284 3.80 35.26 -5.76
N ASP A 285 2.62 35.78 -5.42
CA ASP A 285 2.44 37.17 -5.00
C ASP A 285 3.20 37.51 -3.72
N ILE A 286 3.30 36.56 -2.78
CA ILE A 286 4.10 36.69 -1.55
C ILE A 286 5.59 36.75 -1.89
N ALA A 287 6.06 35.88 -2.79
CA ALA A 287 7.45 35.85 -3.23
C ALA A 287 7.83 37.17 -3.93
N ASP A 288 6.97 37.70 -4.79
CA ASP A 288 7.16 38.97 -5.49
C ASP A 288 7.26 40.15 -4.51
N LYS A 289 6.30 40.29 -3.59
CA LYS A 289 6.31 41.35 -2.56
C LYS A 289 7.55 41.32 -1.67
N ASN A 290 8.08 40.14 -1.38
CA ASN A 290 9.26 39.98 -0.54
C ASN A 290 10.59 40.02 -1.31
N SER A 291 10.57 40.14 -2.65
CA SER A 291 11.75 40.00 -3.49
C SER A 291 12.82 41.06 -3.20
N GLU A 292 12.39 42.30 -2.94
CA GLU A 292 13.30 43.39 -2.60
C GLU A 292 13.96 43.21 -1.23
N SER A 293 13.17 42.86 -0.20
CA SER A 293 13.71 42.61 1.14
C SER A 293 14.66 41.40 1.16
N GLN A 294 14.37 40.36 0.39
CA GLN A 294 15.26 39.20 0.24
C GLN A 294 16.58 39.61 -0.44
N ARG A 295 16.50 40.37 -1.53
CA ARG A 295 17.68 40.88 -2.25
C ARG A 295 18.59 41.71 -1.35
N ILE A 296 18.03 42.53 -0.46
CA ILE A 296 18.80 43.29 0.54
C ILE A 296 19.52 42.36 1.52
N ARG A 297 18.90 41.25 1.93
CA ARG A 297 19.44 40.32 2.94
C ARG A 297 20.47 39.33 2.38
N THR A 298 20.25 38.79 1.20
CA THR A 298 21.03 37.66 0.66
C THR A 298 21.77 37.99 -0.64
N GLY A 299 21.58 39.19 -1.20
CA GLY A 299 22.12 39.57 -2.51
C GLY A 299 21.35 39.00 -3.70
N SER A 300 20.33 38.15 -3.47
CA SER A 300 19.49 37.52 -4.51
C SER A 300 18.00 37.73 -4.20
N GLY A 301 17.19 38.09 -5.20
CA GLY A 301 15.73 38.21 -5.04
C GLY A 301 14.99 36.87 -5.14
N ASN A 302 13.66 36.89 -5.07
CA ASN A 302 12.83 35.67 -5.15
C ASN A 302 12.49 35.23 -6.59
N VAL A 303 13.18 35.79 -7.59
CA VAL A 303 12.89 35.56 -9.03
C VAL A 303 12.93 34.08 -9.39
N GLN A 304 13.87 33.31 -8.82
CA GLN A 304 13.95 31.87 -9.08
C GLN A 304 12.73 31.12 -8.54
N LEU A 305 12.26 31.48 -7.33
CA LEU A 305 11.05 30.89 -6.74
C LEU A 305 9.80 31.24 -7.53
N MET A 306 9.67 32.49 -7.94
CA MET A 306 8.57 32.95 -8.80
C MET A 306 8.56 32.18 -10.13
N ASN A 307 9.72 32.06 -10.79
CA ASN A 307 9.85 31.30 -12.04
C ASN A 307 9.51 29.82 -11.85
N PHE A 308 9.94 29.22 -10.73
CA PHE A 308 9.56 27.86 -10.36
C PHE A 308 8.04 27.74 -10.26
N ILE A 309 7.39 28.55 -9.42
CA ILE A 309 5.93 28.51 -9.20
C ILE A 309 5.19 28.70 -10.53
N ASN A 310 5.54 29.74 -11.30
CA ASN A 310 4.92 30.03 -12.59
C ASN A 310 5.05 28.85 -13.57
N SER A 311 6.23 28.22 -13.65
CA SER A 311 6.42 27.05 -14.53
C SER A 311 5.52 25.87 -14.15
N GLN A 312 5.25 25.67 -12.86
CA GLN A 312 4.36 24.60 -12.41
C GLN A 312 2.90 24.97 -12.67
N MET A 313 2.51 26.23 -12.46
CA MET A 313 1.17 26.72 -12.83
C MET A 313 0.88 26.56 -14.33
N ILE A 314 1.87 26.80 -15.21
CA ILE A 314 1.75 26.54 -16.65
C ILE A 314 1.54 25.04 -16.91
N LYS A 315 2.36 24.17 -16.31
CA LYS A 315 2.23 22.70 -16.47
C LYS A 315 0.89 22.16 -15.96
N MET A 316 0.26 22.86 -15.03
CA MET A 316 -1.00 22.49 -14.40
C MET A 316 -2.22 23.13 -15.07
N ASP A 317 -2.03 23.94 -16.11
CA ASP A 317 -3.10 24.65 -16.82
C ASP A 317 -3.92 25.59 -15.90
N CYS A 318 -3.21 26.39 -15.10
CA CYS A 318 -3.83 27.30 -14.13
C CYS A 318 -4.26 28.67 -14.69
N PHE A 319 -4.03 28.95 -15.98
CA PHE A 319 -4.17 30.28 -16.59
C PHE A 319 -5.36 30.39 -17.55
#